data_AF-W2EH47-F1
#
_entry.id   AF-W2EH47-F1
#
_cell.length_a   1.000
_cell.length_b   1.000
_cell.length_c   1.000
_cell.angle_alpha   90.00
_cell.angle_beta   90.00
_cell.angle_gamma   90.00
#
_symmetry.space_group_name_H-M   'P 1'
#
loop_
_entity.id
_entity.type
_entity.pdbx_description
1 polymer ?
#
loop_
_entity_poly.entity_id
_entity_poly.type
_entity_poly.pdbx_seq_one_letter_code
_entity_poly.pdbx_strand_id
1 'polypeptide(L)'
;RPRVRAPRTSYWGGRDLGAARLELRAPTARTGAHFGWSLAVAAGTVAIGAPYEDADEVADSGAVYVYRFTGRVAGPPQRITQNTPGVPGSGEAGDLFGWSVALGRLGGAPGQIDLAVGAPFEDQEEGGLPDTGAITVVYDVSLRPWSFQGVGWNLGAVTREVAAHAGDHLGHSLAYGEHDGVGHLAAGAPYADVDGVRDAGAVLLFQAAGPGPRFVRLLREGAVAGAGDRFGFSLAFAGPFLVAGSPGSGLPGAPESGAAHVMALAGPPERRTLTERDPRPYDHFGWSVSGTPDGRLLVGAPDRGVTGAVTVAAAGPAGPGAPSEVSWGAQAARTTTSGGFRELLPPKEGPTGEEALDFGAAVAG
;
A
#
# COMPACT_ATOMS: atom_id res chain seq x y z
N ARG A 1 37.20 -6.70 -29.88
CA ARG A 1 35.99 -7.49 -29.53
C ARG A 1 34.91 -6.52 -29.07
N PRO A 2 33.76 -6.39 -29.75
CA PRO A 2 32.68 -5.58 -29.21
C PRO A 2 32.07 -6.33 -28.03
N ARG A 3 32.03 -5.67 -26.86
CA ARG A 3 31.33 -6.19 -25.68
C ARG A 3 29.83 -6.09 -25.96
N VAL A 4 29.16 -7.23 -25.98
CA VAL A 4 27.68 -7.32 -26.01
C VAL A 4 27.14 -6.55 -24.81
N ARG A 5 26.31 -5.53 -25.06
CA ARG A 5 25.56 -4.83 -24.03
C ARG A 5 24.46 -5.77 -23.53
N ALA A 6 24.51 -6.14 -22.25
CA ALA A 6 23.40 -6.80 -21.57
C ALA A 6 22.14 -5.91 -21.60
N PRO A 7 20.94 -6.49 -21.62
CA PRO A 7 19.70 -5.75 -21.82
C PRO A 7 19.46 -4.73 -20.69
N ARG A 8 19.13 -3.50 -21.10
CA ARG A 8 18.80 -2.38 -20.23
C ARG A 8 17.36 -2.54 -19.75
N THR A 9 17.16 -2.77 -18.46
CA THR A 9 15.86 -2.51 -17.81
C THR A 9 15.81 -1.02 -17.44
N SER A 10 14.74 -0.34 -17.80
CA SER A 10 14.61 1.13 -17.70
C SER A 10 13.77 1.51 -16.47
N TYR A 11 14.22 2.49 -15.68
CA TYR A 11 13.43 3.22 -14.67
C TYR A 11 13.25 4.67 -15.14
N TRP A 12 12.06 5.23 -14.94
CA TRP A 12 11.73 6.61 -15.31
C TRP A 12 12.36 7.59 -14.29
N GLY A 13 13.25 8.49 -14.74
CA GLY A 13 13.63 9.70 -14.00
C GLY A 13 14.86 9.69 -13.06
N GLY A 14 15.63 8.61 -12.95
CA GLY A 14 16.80 8.55 -12.04
C GLY A 14 18.14 8.37 -12.75
N ARG A 15 19.14 9.19 -12.40
CA ARG A 15 20.55 9.02 -12.77
C ARG A 15 21.00 7.58 -12.48
N ASP A 16 21.78 6.97 -13.38
CA ASP A 16 22.40 5.67 -13.14
C ASP A 16 23.28 5.75 -11.88
N LEU A 17 22.85 5.12 -10.80
CA LEU A 17 23.53 5.18 -9.49
C LEU A 17 24.73 4.22 -9.39
N GLY A 18 25.05 3.46 -10.45
CA GLY A 18 26.22 2.56 -10.47
C GLY A 18 26.20 1.46 -9.40
N ALA A 19 25.05 1.19 -8.77
CA ALA A 19 24.93 0.20 -7.71
C ALA A 19 24.74 -1.22 -8.28
N ALA A 20 25.43 -2.20 -7.69
CA ALA A 20 25.20 -3.61 -8.00
C ALA A 20 23.72 -3.98 -7.76
N ARG A 21 23.10 -4.60 -8.76
CA ARG A 21 21.72 -5.08 -8.68
C ARG A 21 21.69 -6.34 -7.82
N LEU A 22 20.92 -6.31 -6.73
CA LEU A 22 20.54 -7.50 -5.97
C LEU A 22 19.22 -8.04 -6.50
N GLU A 23 19.15 -9.35 -6.74
CA GLU A 23 17.93 -10.04 -7.14
C GLU A 23 17.52 -10.99 -6.02
N LEU A 24 16.31 -10.80 -5.49
CA LEU A 24 15.69 -11.71 -4.52
C LEU A 24 14.89 -12.77 -5.28
N ARG A 25 14.98 -14.03 -4.86
CA ARG A 25 14.34 -15.17 -5.53
C ARG A 25 13.73 -16.11 -4.51
N ALA A 26 12.46 -16.46 -4.67
CA ALA A 26 11.88 -17.57 -3.94
C ALA A 26 12.68 -18.87 -4.22
N PRO A 27 13.32 -19.50 -3.21
CA PRO A 27 14.17 -20.67 -3.44
C PRO A 27 13.41 -21.89 -3.97
N THR A 28 12.11 -21.94 -3.70
CA THR A 28 11.18 -23.02 -4.07
C THR A 28 10.11 -22.53 -5.05
N ALA A 29 10.37 -21.43 -5.78
CA ALA A 29 9.38 -20.83 -6.68
C ALA A 29 8.89 -21.83 -7.73
N ARG A 30 7.56 -21.98 -7.83
CA ARG A 30 6.93 -22.65 -8.97
C ARG A 30 6.56 -21.66 -10.06
N THR A 31 6.43 -22.18 -11.27
CA THR A 31 5.83 -21.44 -12.38
C THR A 31 4.43 -21.02 -11.99
N GLY A 32 4.06 -19.76 -12.25
CA GLY A 32 2.73 -19.26 -11.89
C GLY A 32 2.59 -18.74 -10.46
N ALA A 33 3.57 -18.98 -9.56
CA ALA A 33 3.47 -18.55 -8.15
C ALA A 33 3.38 -17.03 -7.93
N HIS A 34 3.67 -16.23 -8.96
CA HIS A 34 3.63 -14.76 -8.95
C HIS A 34 4.39 -14.12 -7.79
N PHE A 35 5.55 -14.68 -7.44
CA PHE A 35 6.47 -14.06 -6.49
C PHE A 35 6.77 -12.61 -6.88
N GLY A 36 6.53 -11.68 -5.97
CA GLY A 36 6.63 -10.24 -6.24
C GLY A 36 5.27 -9.56 -6.46
N TRP A 37 4.16 -10.30 -6.33
CA TRP A 37 2.80 -9.76 -6.43
C TRP A 37 2.55 -8.61 -5.46
N SER A 38 2.97 -8.80 -4.21
CA SER A 38 2.88 -7.79 -3.15
C SER A 38 4.22 -7.64 -2.45
N LEU A 39 4.48 -6.46 -1.89
CA LEU A 39 5.76 -6.12 -1.28
C LEU A 39 5.62 -5.12 -0.14
N ALA A 40 6.37 -5.36 0.93
CA ALA A 40 6.50 -4.44 2.06
C ALA A 40 7.94 -4.43 2.58
N VAL A 41 8.36 -3.29 3.14
CA VAL A 41 9.70 -3.11 3.72
C VAL A 41 9.61 -2.37 5.06
N ALA A 42 10.27 -2.90 6.09
CA ALA A 42 10.40 -2.22 7.38
C ALA A 42 11.66 -2.68 8.10
N ALA A 43 12.43 -1.75 8.66
CA ALA A 43 13.61 -2.01 9.52
C ALA A 43 14.59 -3.10 8.99
N GLY A 44 14.89 -3.09 7.70
CA GLY A 44 15.79 -4.09 7.09
C GLY A 44 15.14 -5.45 6.82
N THR A 45 13.83 -5.56 6.96
CA THR A 45 13.03 -6.73 6.57
C THR A 45 12.26 -6.40 5.30
N VAL A 46 12.20 -7.35 4.37
CA VAL A 46 11.40 -7.27 3.14
C VAL A 46 10.47 -8.47 3.09
N ALA A 47 9.17 -8.24 2.95
CA ALA A 47 8.18 -9.28 2.72
C ALA A 47 7.72 -9.23 1.27
N ILE A 48 7.56 -10.41 0.66
CA ILE A 48 7.19 -10.57 -0.75
C ILE A 48 6.12 -11.65 -0.87
N GLY A 49 4.94 -11.29 -1.36
CA GLY A 49 3.86 -12.23 -1.62
C GLY A 49 4.07 -13.08 -2.88
N ALA A 50 3.58 -14.31 -2.83
CA ALA A 50 3.46 -15.27 -3.91
C ALA A 50 2.08 -15.96 -3.79
N PRO A 51 0.97 -15.24 -4.03
CA PRO A 51 -0.38 -15.72 -3.73
C PRO A 51 -0.80 -16.97 -4.50
N TYR A 52 -0.23 -17.21 -5.68
CA TYR A 52 -0.55 -18.36 -6.54
C TYR A 52 0.41 -19.53 -6.33
N GLU A 53 1.08 -19.59 -5.18
CA GLU A 53 1.97 -20.70 -4.86
C GLU A 53 1.18 -21.85 -4.22
N ASP A 54 1.23 -23.07 -4.76
CA ASP A 54 0.52 -24.21 -4.16
C ASP A 54 1.14 -24.75 -2.84
N ALA A 55 1.06 -24.01 -1.75
CA ALA A 55 1.72 -24.37 -0.50
C ALA A 55 1.32 -25.77 -0.03
N ASP A 56 2.34 -26.59 0.27
CA ASP A 56 2.17 -27.96 0.75
C ASP A 56 1.23 -28.80 -0.15
N GLU A 57 1.34 -28.58 -1.47
CA GLU A 57 0.56 -29.22 -2.55
C GLU A 57 -0.91 -28.78 -2.65
N VAL A 58 -1.32 -27.74 -1.92
CA VAL A 58 -2.67 -27.15 -2.03
C VAL A 58 -2.67 -26.03 -3.08
N ALA A 59 -3.34 -26.26 -4.22
CA ALA A 59 -3.41 -25.37 -5.39
C ALA A 59 -3.71 -23.91 -5.01
N ASP A 60 -2.86 -22.96 -5.41
CA ASP A 60 -3.11 -21.52 -5.20
C ASP A 60 -3.46 -21.10 -3.75
N SER A 61 -2.99 -21.83 -2.74
CA SER A 61 -3.17 -21.46 -1.33
C SER A 61 -2.30 -20.28 -0.90
N GLY A 62 -1.17 -20.08 -1.58
CA GLY A 62 -0.32 -18.90 -1.45
C GLY A 62 0.79 -18.99 -0.39
N ALA A 63 1.73 -18.05 -0.48
CA ALA A 63 2.86 -17.93 0.43
C ALA A 63 3.39 -16.48 0.52
N VAL A 64 4.10 -16.19 1.61
CA VAL A 64 4.91 -14.98 1.77
C VAL A 64 6.37 -15.36 2.07
N TYR A 65 7.30 -14.68 1.41
CA TYR A 65 8.73 -14.81 1.67
C TYR A 65 9.25 -13.58 2.40
N VAL A 66 9.87 -13.80 3.54
CA VAL A 66 10.45 -12.73 4.38
C VAL A 66 11.98 -12.81 4.32
N TYR A 67 12.61 -11.75 3.81
CA TYR A 67 14.05 -11.58 3.78
C TYR A 67 14.50 -10.60 4.85
N ARG A 68 15.53 -10.98 5.60
CA ARG A 68 16.22 -10.07 6.52
C ARG A 68 17.53 -9.61 5.91
N PHE A 69 17.75 -8.30 5.94
CA PHE A 69 18.97 -7.67 5.44
C PHE A 69 19.93 -7.36 6.59
N THR A 70 21.20 -7.63 6.34
CA THR A 70 22.32 -7.08 7.13
C THR A 70 23.14 -6.18 6.21
N GLY A 71 22.93 -4.87 6.34
CA GLY A 71 23.43 -3.90 5.36
C GLY A 71 22.77 -4.12 3.99
N ARG A 72 23.58 -4.39 2.96
CA ARG A 72 23.11 -4.66 1.58
C ARG A 72 22.95 -6.15 1.26
N VAL A 73 23.18 -7.04 2.22
CA VAL A 73 23.15 -8.48 2.02
C VAL A 73 21.84 -9.03 2.57
N ALA A 74 21.09 -9.74 1.72
CA ALA A 74 19.91 -10.49 2.15
C ALA A 74 20.35 -11.86 2.70
N GLY A 75 19.83 -12.23 3.88
CA GLY A 75 19.88 -13.59 4.37
C GLY A 75 18.93 -14.52 3.59
N PRO A 76 18.95 -15.83 3.87
CA PRO A 76 17.98 -16.76 3.31
C PRO A 76 16.55 -16.35 3.72
N PRO A 77 15.56 -16.47 2.82
CA PRO A 77 14.19 -16.12 3.16
C PRO A 77 13.55 -17.16 4.08
N GLN A 78 12.64 -16.68 4.93
CA GLN A 78 11.63 -17.52 5.58
C GLN A 78 10.41 -17.59 4.66
N ARG A 79 9.93 -18.80 4.40
CA ARG A 79 8.69 -19.03 3.66
C ARG A 79 7.57 -19.27 4.67
N ILE A 80 6.52 -18.45 4.60
CA ILE A 80 5.40 -18.45 5.53
C ILE A 80 4.12 -18.71 4.73
N THR A 81 3.30 -19.63 5.23
CA THR A 81 2.01 -20.08 4.68
C THR A 81 1.03 -20.24 5.85
N GLN A 82 -0.28 -20.39 5.60
CA GLN A 82 -1.24 -20.73 6.66
C GLN A 82 -0.91 -22.05 7.37
N ASN A 83 -0.32 -23.01 6.65
CA ASN A 83 0.12 -24.29 7.22
C ASN A 83 1.42 -24.18 8.05
N THR A 84 2.06 -23.02 8.10
CA THR A 84 3.29 -22.84 8.89
C THR A 84 2.97 -22.89 10.39
N PRO A 85 3.71 -23.68 11.20
CA PRO A 85 3.43 -23.77 12.63
C PRO A 85 3.38 -22.42 13.34
N GLY A 86 2.25 -22.17 14.02
CA GLY A 86 1.99 -20.94 14.77
C GLY A 86 1.37 -19.80 13.95
N VAL A 87 1.16 -20.01 12.64
CA VAL A 87 0.29 -19.17 11.80
C VAL A 87 -1.14 -19.74 11.90
N PRO A 88 -2.16 -18.92 12.22
CA PRO A 88 -3.55 -19.37 12.24
C PRO A 88 -4.09 -19.73 10.85
N GLY A 89 -5.13 -20.57 10.83
CA GLY A 89 -5.81 -21.03 9.62
C GLY A 89 -5.22 -22.32 9.06
N SER A 90 -5.74 -22.73 7.92
CA SER A 90 -5.22 -23.82 7.08
C SER A 90 -5.24 -23.35 5.64
N GLY A 91 -4.24 -23.72 4.84
CA GLY A 91 -4.23 -23.37 3.43
C GLY A 91 -5.26 -24.20 2.67
N GLU A 92 -6.16 -23.53 1.97
CA GLU A 92 -7.19 -24.10 1.12
C GLU A 92 -6.95 -23.66 -0.34
N ALA A 93 -7.65 -24.31 -1.26
CA ALA A 93 -7.38 -24.09 -2.67
C ALA A 93 -7.97 -22.76 -3.13
N GLY A 94 -7.12 -21.78 -3.43
CA GLY A 94 -7.55 -20.49 -3.97
C GLY A 94 -7.64 -19.34 -2.96
N ASP A 95 -7.22 -19.51 -1.70
CA ASP A 95 -7.25 -18.43 -0.69
C ASP A 95 -6.33 -17.26 -1.03
N LEU A 96 -5.30 -17.52 -1.84
CA LEU A 96 -4.29 -16.57 -2.30
C LEU A 96 -3.56 -15.84 -1.15
N PHE A 97 -3.16 -16.57 -0.11
CA PHE A 97 -2.38 -16.01 0.99
C PHE A 97 -1.12 -15.28 0.50
N GLY A 98 -0.96 -14.02 0.89
CA GLY A 98 0.09 -13.15 0.37
C GLY A 98 -0.37 -12.21 -0.74
N TRP A 99 -1.66 -12.16 -1.05
CA TRP A 99 -2.26 -11.20 -1.98
C TRP A 99 -1.89 -9.76 -1.64
N SER A 100 -1.94 -9.41 -0.36
CA SER A 100 -1.45 -8.13 0.15
C SER A 100 -0.59 -8.37 1.39
N VAL A 101 0.42 -7.52 1.60
CA VAL A 101 1.32 -7.62 2.76
C VAL A 101 1.63 -6.24 3.33
N ALA A 102 1.78 -6.17 4.66
CA ALA A 102 2.32 -5.00 5.35
C ALA A 102 3.29 -5.43 6.45
N LEU A 103 4.31 -4.61 6.71
CA LEU A 103 5.28 -4.84 7.77
C LEU A 103 5.25 -3.68 8.76
N GLY A 104 5.28 -3.99 10.06
CA GLY A 104 5.22 -2.96 11.09
C GLY A 104 5.30 -3.51 12.51
N ARG A 105 5.27 -2.61 13.49
CA ARG A 105 5.04 -2.98 14.90
C ARG A 105 3.56 -3.18 15.11
N LEU A 106 3.11 -4.43 15.07
CA LEU A 106 1.70 -4.84 15.15
C LEU A 106 1.39 -5.58 16.46
N GLY A 107 2.20 -5.38 17.50
CA GLY A 107 1.92 -5.90 18.84
C GLY A 107 2.67 -7.20 19.18
N GLY A 108 3.67 -7.58 18.38
CA GLY A 108 4.70 -8.54 18.75
C GLY A 108 5.67 -7.99 19.80
N ALA A 109 6.85 -8.61 19.93
CA ALA A 109 7.83 -8.21 20.93
C ALA A 109 8.35 -6.78 20.67
N PRO A 110 8.72 -6.02 21.72
CA PRO A 110 9.22 -4.66 21.55
C PRO A 110 10.38 -4.56 20.56
N GLY A 111 10.27 -3.63 19.61
CA GLY A 111 11.28 -3.37 18.59
C GLY A 111 11.32 -4.39 17.45
N GLN A 112 10.42 -5.36 17.42
CA GLN A 112 10.33 -6.35 16.35
C GLN A 112 9.34 -5.95 15.27
N ILE A 113 9.59 -6.50 14.09
CA ILE A 113 8.71 -6.32 12.93
C ILE A 113 7.83 -7.54 12.82
N ASP A 114 6.55 -7.27 12.69
CA ASP A 114 5.48 -8.20 12.44
C ASP A 114 5.03 -8.09 10.99
N LEU A 115 4.40 -9.14 10.49
CA LEU A 115 3.88 -9.24 9.13
C LEU A 115 2.36 -9.35 9.18
N ALA A 116 1.66 -8.43 8.51
CA ALA A 116 0.26 -8.63 8.16
C ALA A 116 0.17 -9.19 6.73
N VAL A 117 -0.71 -10.18 6.54
CA VAL A 117 -0.96 -10.85 5.27
C VAL A 117 -2.45 -10.90 5.00
N GLY A 118 -2.87 -10.55 3.78
CA GLY A 118 -4.23 -10.74 3.30
C GLY A 118 -4.38 -12.02 2.49
N ALA A 119 -5.52 -12.68 2.68
CA ALA A 119 -6.04 -13.79 1.89
C ALA A 119 -7.50 -13.46 1.53
N PRO A 120 -7.72 -12.60 0.51
CA PRO A 120 -9.06 -12.08 0.19
C PRO A 120 -10.06 -13.15 -0.23
N PHE A 121 -9.59 -14.33 -0.64
CA PHE A 121 -10.46 -15.42 -1.09
C PHE A 121 -10.59 -16.52 -0.03
N GLU A 122 -10.16 -16.26 1.21
CA GLU A 122 -10.40 -17.18 2.31
C GLU A 122 -11.91 -17.34 2.58
N ASP A 123 -12.30 -18.60 2.73
CA ASP A 123 -13.65 -18.97 3.15
C ASP A 123 -13.86 -18.75 4.66
N GLN A 124 -15.08 -18.36 5.03
CA GLN A 124 -15.48 -18.37 6.43
C GLN A 124 -16.14 -19.72 6.76
N GLU A 125 -15.39 -20.59 7.46
CA GLU A 125 -15.89 -21.90 7.94
C GLU A 125 -17.21 -21.75 8.72
N GLU A 126 -17.26 -20.82 9.67
CA GLU A 126 -18.45 -20.56 10.47
C GLU A 126 -19.49 -19.81 9.63
N GLY A 127 -20.52 -20.52 9.18
CA GLY A 127 -21.61 -19.96 8.37
C GLY A 127 -21.50 -20.28 6.87
N GLY A 128 -20.39 -20.87 6.42
CA GLY A 128 -20.23 -21.38 5.05
C GLY A 128 -20.30 -20.29 3.99
N LEU A 129 -19.66 -19.16 4.25
CA LEU A 129 -19.60 -18.02 3.33
C LEU A 129 -18.27 -18.08 2.55
N PRO A 130 -18.29 -18.35 1.24
CA PRO A 130 -17.05 -18.42 0.48
C PRO A 130 -16.46 -17.03 0.21
N ASP A 131 -15.15 -16.93 0.05
CA ASP A 131 -14.44 -15.72 -0.38
C ASP A 131 -14.76 -14.46 0.47
N THR A 132 -15.07 -14.60 1.76
CA THR A 132 -15.27 -13.43 2.64
C THR A 132 -13.95 -12.69 2.89
N GLY A 133 -12.85 -13.42 2.80
CA GLY A 133 -11.50 -12.96 2.99
C GLY A 133 -11.07 -12.89 4.45
N ALA A 134 -9.75 -12.93 4.62
CA ALA A 134 -9.08 -12.93 5.91
C ALA A 134 -7.85 -12.02 5.94
N ILE A 135 -7.50 -11.60 7.15
CA ILE A 135 -6.17 -11.07 7.45
C ILE A 135 -5.51 -11.90 8.55
N THR A 136 -4.20 -12.08 8.44
CA THR A 136 -3.37 -12.72 9.47
C THR A 136 -2.19 -11.83 9.83
N VAL A 137 -1.94 -11.67 11.13
CA VAL A 137 -0.75 -11.02 11.65
C VAL A 137 0.16 -12.08 12.25
N VAL A 138 1.39 -12.16 11.74
CA VAL A 138 2.46 -13.06 12.19
C VAL A 138 3.52 -12.23 12.90
N TYR A 139 3.77 -12.55 14.17
CA TYR A 139 4.65 -11.76 15.03
C TYR A 139 6.13 -12.10 14.85
N ASP A 140 6.98 -11.10 15.07
CA ASP A 140 8.43 -11.22 15.22
C ASP A 140 9.18 -11.88 14.04
N VAL A 141 8.71 -11.63 12.82
CA VAL A 141 9.31 -12.17 11.57
C VAL A 141 10.75 -11.67 11.34
N SER A 142 11.22 -10.71 12.13
CA SER A 142 12.60 -10.22 12.13
C SER A 142 13.59 -10.99 13.03
N LEU A 143 13.14 -11.89 13.90
CA LEU A 143 14.02 -12.57 14.89
C LEU A 143 14.18 -14.08 14.72
N ARG A 144 13.07 -14.82 14.68
CA ARG A 144 13.09 -16.27 14.96
C ARG A 144 12.57 -17.07 13.76
N PRO A 145 13.45 -17.79 13.05
CA PRO A 145 13.00 -18.76 12.06
C PRO A 145 12.08 -19.81 12.67
N TRP A 146 10.91 -20.01 12.06
CA TRP A 146 10.06 -21.18 12.23
C TRP A 146 9.42 -21.39 13.62
N SER A 147 9.34 -20.35 14.44
CA SER A 147 8.63 -20.36 15.74
C SER A 147 7.69 -19.15 15.81
N PHE A 148 6.74 -19.08 14.88
CA PHE A 148 5.83 -17.95 14.81
C PHE A 148 4.72 -18.06 15.85
N GLN A 149 4.16 -16.92 16.18
CA GLN A 149 2.83 -16.79 16.78
C GLN A 149 2.06 -15.82 15.90
N GLY A 150 0.78 -16.06 15.72
CA GLY A 150 -0.05 -15.18 14.94
C GLY A 150 -1.49 -15.13 15.43
N VAL A 151 -2.22 -14.20 14.85
CA VAL A 151 -3.65 -14.00 15.05
C VAL A 151 -4.27 -13.72 13.68
N GLY A 152 -5.45 -14.29 13.44
CA GLY A 152 -6.18 -14.13 12.18
C GLY A 152 -7.61 -13.69 12.43
N TRP A 153 -8.18 -13.01 11.45
CA TRP A 153 -9.57 -12.60 11.46
C TRP A 153 -10.20 -12.64 10.07
N ASN A 154 -11.42 -13.18 10.02
CA ASN A 154 -12.36 -13.00 8.90
C ASN A 154 -13.29 -11.83 9.21
N LEU A 155 -13.92 -11.24 8.19
CA LEU A 155 -14.73 -10.02 8.35
C LEU A 155 -15.80 -10.13 9.46
N GLY A 156 -16.60 -11.19 9.44
CA GLY A 156 -17.67 -11.42 10.42
C GLY A 156 -17.18 -11.70 11.85
N ALA A 157 -15.91 -12.08 12.01
CA ALA A 157 -15.28 -12.30 13.32
C ALA A 157 -14.76 -10.99 13.94
N VAL A 158 -14.46 -9.96 13.13
CA VAL A 158 -13.94 -8.68 13.63
C VAL A 158 -15.05 -7.78 14.15
N THR A 159 -16.15 -7.68 13.41
CA THR A 159 -17.24 -6.76 13.73
C THR A 159 -18.59 -7.29 13.27
N ARG A 160 -19.66 -6.82 13.94
CA ARG A 160 -21.05 -7.05 13.52
C ARG A 160 -21.68 -5.81 12.88
N GLU A 161 -20.91 -4.73 12.73
CA GLU A 161 -21.37 -3.48 12.10
C GLU A 161 -21.56 -3.63 10.58
N VAL A 162 -20.83 -4.57 9.96
CA VAL A 162 -21.02 -5.01 8.57
C VAL A 162 -21.27 -6.51 8.62
N ALA A 163 -22.37 -6.95 8.00
CA ALA A 163 -22.62 -8.37 7.86
C ALA A 163 -21.65 -8.94 6.81
N ALA A 164 -20.99 -10.05 7.12
CA ALA A 164 -20.15 -10.73 6.15
C ALA A 164 -21.01 -11.40 5.08
N HIS A 165 -20.62 -11.22 3.83
CA HIS A 165 -21.20 -11.84 2.65
C HIS A 165 -20.11 -12.51 1.82
N ALA A 166 -20.54 -13.48 1.01
CA ALA A 166 -19.63 -14.14 0.09
C ALA A 166 -19.05 -13.14 -0.91
N GLY A 167 -17.73 -13.13 -1.07
CA GLY A 167 -17.03 -12.22 -1.98
C GLY A 167 -16.70 -10.83 -1.44
N ASP A 168 -16.83 -10.57 -0.13
CA ASP A 168 -16.48 -9.27 0.47
C ASP A 168 -14.97 -8.95 0.39
N HIS A 169 -14.15 -10.00 0.30
CA HIS A 169 -12.70 -9.98 0.10
C HIS A 169 -11.90 -9.14 1.12
N LEU A 170 -12.14 -9.33 2.42
CA LEU A 170 -11.27 -8.73 3.45
C LEU A 170 -9.80 -9.13 3.24
N GLY A 171 -8.90 -8.16 3.34
CA GLY A 171 -7.47 -8.39 3.09
C GLY A 171 -7.08 -8.18 1.63
N HIS A 172 -8.00 -7.71 0.78
CA HIS A 172 -7.68 -7.26 -0.58
C HIS A 172 -6.57 -6.20 -0.60
N SER A 173 -6.60 -5.27 0.36
CA SER A 173 -5.58 -4.24 0.54
C SER A 173 -5.18 -4.15 2.02
N LEU A 174 -3.89 -3.92 2.26
CA LEU A 174 -3.33 -3.72 3.60
C LEU A 174 -2.43 -2.49 3.60
N ALA A 175 -2.48 -1.72 4.68
CA ALA A 175 -1.54 -0.64 4.92
C ALA A 175 -1.14 -0.60 6.40
N TYR A 176 0.13 -0.28 6.65
CA TYR A 176 0.64 -0.02 8.00
C TYR A 176 1.10 1.43 8.12
N GLY A 177 0.82 2.05 9.26
CA GLY A 177 1.31 3.37 9.62
C GLY A 177 1.52 3.48 11.12
N GLU A 178 2.36 4.42 11.55
CA GLU A 178 2.58 4.70 12.96
C GLU A 178 2.29 6.16 13.24
N HIS A 179 1.54 6.41 14.30
CA HIS A 179 1.18 7.75 14.75
C HIS A 179 1.28 7.79 16.28
N ASP A 180 1.98 8.79 16.81
CA ASP A 180 2.21 8.99 18.25
C ASP A 180 2.75 7.73 18.97
N GLY A 181 3.64 7.00 18.30
CA GLY A 181 4.26 5.77 18.84
C GLY A 181 3.35 4.53 18.80
N VAL A 182 2.19 4.63 18.16
CA VAL A 182 1.21 3.57 18.05
C VAL A 182 1.10 3.08 16.61
N GLY A 183 1.31 1.77 16.42
CA GLY A 183 1.13 1.12 15.13
C GLY A 183 -0.36 0.96 14.77
N HIS A 184 -0.69 1.20 13.51
CA HIS A 184 -2.02 1.05 12.95
C HIS A 184 -1.96 0.16 11.72
N LEU A 185 -2.91 -0.77 11.62
CA LEU A 185 -3.12 -1.62 10.44
C LEU A 185 -4.50 -1.29 9.87
N ALA A 186 -4.56 -0.95 8.59
CA ALA A 186 -5.81 -0.82 7.85
C ALA A 186 -5.94 -2.01 6.90
N ALA A 187 -7.12 -2.64 6.89
CA ALA A 187 -7.46 -3.76 6.02
C ALA A 187 -8.74 -3.46 5.23
N GLY A 188 -8.65 -3.52 3.90
CA GLY A 188 -9.76 -3.27 2.99
C GLY A 188 -10.57 -4.52 2.71
N ALA A 189 -11.89 -4.37 2.69
CA ALA A 189 -12.87 -5.31 2.15
C ALA A 189 -13.70 -4.55 1.10
N PRO A 190 -13.14 -4.27 -0.09
CA PRO A 190 -13.73 -3.35 -1.04
C PRO A 190 -15.06 -3.83 -1.63
N TYR A 191 -15.39 -5.10 -1.52
CA TYR A 191 -16.64 -5.63 -2.06
C TYR A 191 -17.69 -5.86 -0.97
N ALA A 192 -17.41 -5.44 0.27
CA ALA A 192 -18.37 -5.52 1.35
C ALA A 192 -19.65 -4.73 1.04
N ASP A 193 -20.78 -5.38 1.28
CA ASP A 193 -22.09 -4.74 1.27
C ASP A 193 -22.30 -3.95 2.57
N VAL A 194 -22.39 -2.61 2.47
CA VAL A 194 -22.46 -1.73 3.64
C VAL A 194 -23.73 -0.91 3.61
N ASP A 195 -24.47 -0.90 4.73
CA ASP A 195 -25.73 -0.15 4.89
C ASP A 195 -26.76 -0.43 3.78
N GLY A 196 -26.77 -1.65 3.22
CA GLY A 196 -27.66 -2.07 2.13
C GLY A 196 -27.19 -1.65 0.72
N VAL A 197 -25.99 -1.08 0.59
CA VAL A 197 -25.38 -0.71 -0.68
C VAL A 197 -24.38 -1.79 -1.08
N ARG A 198 -24.62 -2.42 -2.24
CA ARG A 198 -23.82 -3.53 -2.75
C ARG A 198 -22.42 -3.10 -3.16
N ASP A 199 -21.39 -3.85 -2.79
CA ASP A 199 -19.97 -3.56 -3.09
C ASP A 199 -19.57 -2.10 -2.75
N ALA A 200 -20.17 -1.51 -1.71
CA ALA A 200 -19.83 -0.16 -1.27
C ALA A 200 -18.40 -0.12 -0.70
N GLY A 201 -17.99 -1.20 -0.04
CA GLY A 201 -16.67 -1.39 0.51
C GLY A 201 -16.50 -0.86 1.94
N ALA A 202 -15.61 -1.51 2.66
CA ALA A 202 -15.29 -1.20 4.05
C ALA A 202 -13.77 -1.24 4.30
N VAL A 203 -13.34 -0.54 5.35
CA VAL A 203 -11.97 -0.63 5.87
C VAL A 203 -12.00 -0.85 7.37
N LEU A 204 -11.33 -1.89 7.83
CA LEU A 204 -11.15 -2.20 9.24
C LEU A 204 -9.83 -1.59 9.70
N LEU A 205 -9.90 -0.74 10.73
CA LEU A 205 -8.73 -0.13 11.35
C LEU A 205 -8.43 -0.83 12.67
N PHE A 206 -7.19 -1.28 12.81
CA PHE A 206 -6.65 -1.89 14.01
C PHE A 206 -5.53 -1.04 14.60
N GLN A 207 -5.35 -1.14 15.91
CA GLN A 207 -4.34 -0.43 16.68
C GLN A 207 -3.50 -1.41 17.51
N ALA A 208 -2.18 -1.32 17.39
CA ALA A 208 -1.20 -2.09 18.15
C ALA A 208 -0.74 -1.30 19.38
N ALA A 209 -1.60 -1.24 20.40
CA ALA A 209 -1.34 -0.54 21.68
C ALA A 209 -1.07 -1.51 22.86
N GLY A 210 -0.74 -2.78 22.57
CA GLY A 210 -0.57 -3.84 23.56
C GLY A 210 -0.20 -5.16 22.87
N PRO A 211 -0.45 -6.34 23.50
CA PRO A 211 -0.27 -7.62 22.83
C PRO A 211 -1.25 -7.73 21.67
N GLY A 212 -0.71 -7.75 20.45
CA GLY A 212 -1.43 -7.82 19.19
C GLY A 212 -2.21 -6.56 18.76
N PRO A 213 -2.59 -6.48 17.47
CA PRO A 213 -3.45 -5.41 16.98
C PRO A 213 -4.90 -5.66 17.43
N ARG A 214 -5.58 -4.60 17.87
CA ARG A 214 -6.99 -4.63 18.26
C ARG A 214 -7.82 -3.84 17.28
N PHE A 215 -8.96 -4.36 16.86
CA PHE A 215 -9.92 -3.60 16.08
C PHE A 215 -10.39 -2.37 16.86
N VAL A 216 -10.35 -1.19 16.24
CA VAL A 216 -10.73 0.07 16.88
C VAL A 216 -11.79 0.85 16.12
N ARG A 217 -11.91 0.65 14.80
CA ARG A 217 -12.86 1.41 13.98
C ARG A 217 -13.17 0.71 12.67
N LEU A 218 -14.45 0.67 12.33
CA LEU A 218 -14.92 0.44 10.97
C LEU A 218 -15.00 1.78 10.23
N LEU A 219 -14.44 1.84 9.03
CA LEU A 219 -14.52 2.98 8.13
C LEU A 219 -15.33 2.58 6.89
N ARG A 220 -16.18 3.50 6.45
CA ARG A 220 -17.11 3.34 5.34
C ARG A 220 -17.24 4.63 4.55
N GLU A 221 -17.66 4.54 3.30
CA GLU A 221 -17.97 5.71 2.48
C GLU A 221 -19.25 6.46 2.94
N GLY A 222 -20.10 5.83 3.74
CA GLY A 222 -21.23 6.50 4.41
C GLY A 222 -22.38 6.87 3.46
N ALA A 223 -23.19 7.88 3.80
CA ALA A 223 -24.48 8.15 3.15
C ALA A 223 -24.44 8.49 1.65
N VAL A 224 -23.25 8.71 1.08
CA VAL A 224 -23.06 9.00 -0.35
C VAL A 224 -22.55 7.79 -1.14
N ALA A 225 -22.36 6.65 -0.49
CA ALA A 225 -21.85 5.44 -1.14
C ALA A 225 -22.82 4.97 -2.24
N GLY A 226 -22.27 4.80 -3.44
CA GLY A 226 -22.88 4.13 -4.56
C GLY A 226 -22.56 2.63 -4.58
N ALA A 227 -23.40 1.88 -5.29
CA ALA A 227 -23.14 0.46 -5.50
C ALA A 227 -21.91 0.28 -6.40
N GLY A 228 -20.94 -0.51 -5.96
CA GLY A 228 -19.70 -0.72 -6.70
C GLY A 228 -18.63 0.35 -6.48
N ASP A 229 -18.80 1.27 -5.53
CA ASP A 229 -17.80 2.31 -5.25
C ASP A 229 -16.45 1.73 -4.79
N ARG A 230 -16.50 0.56 -4.12
CA ARG A 230 -15.34 -0.22 -3.68
C ARG A 230 -14.41 0.52 -2.74
N PHE A 231 -14.96 1.22 -1.76
CA PHE A 231 -14.20 1.89 -0.72
C PHE A 231 -13.23 0.94 -0.02
N GLY A 232 -11.95 1.33 0.05
CA GLY A 232 -10.89 0.49 0.61
C GLY A 232 -10.18 -0.38 -0.43
N PHE A 233 -10.44 -0.19 -1.72
CA PHE A 233 -9.76 -0.91 -2.80
C PHE A 233 -8.23 -0.75 -2.72
N SER A 234 -7.77 0.46 -2.41
CA SER A 234 -6.37 0.78 -2.15
C SER A 234 -6.22 1.54 -0.83
N LEU A 235 -5.13 1.32 -0.10
CA LEU A 235 -4.88 1.90 1.22
C LEU A 235 -3.45 2.41 1.35
N ALA A 236 -3.28 3.56 2.01
CA ALA A 236 -1.98 4.07 2.43
C ALA A 236 -2.12 4.99 3.64
N PHE A 237 -1.06 5.11 4.44
CA PHE A 237 -0.95 6.15 5.46
C PHE A 237 -0.14 7.34 4.93
N ALA A 238 -0.61 8.55 5.20
CA ALA A 238 0.07 9.81 4.89
C ALA A 238 0.12 10.66 6.17
N GLY A 239 1.23 10.58 6.91
CA GLY A 239 1.32 11.15 8.25
C GLY A 239 0.23 10.59 9.18
N PRO A 240 -0.55 11.42 9.89
CA PRO A 240 -1.60 10.97 10.81
C PRO A 240 -2.93 10.63 10.11
N PHE A 241 -2.91 10.44 8.79
CA PHE A 241 -4.10 10.18 7.99
C PHE A 241 -4.04 8.81 7.34
N LEU A 242 -5.18 8.13 7.31
CA LEU A 242 -5.43 7.02 6.41
C LEU A 242 -6.05 7.55 5.11
N VAL A 243 -5.56 7.04 3.98
CA VAL A 243 -6.10 7.29 2.65
C VAL A 243 -6.70 5.99 2.12
N ALA A 244 -7.96 6.02 1.70
CA ALA A 244 -8.66 4.90 1.09
C ALA A 244 -9.18 5.27 -0.30
N GLY A 245 -8.85 4.47 -1.31
CA GLY A 245 -9.39 4.62 -2.66
C GLY A 245 -10.76 3.96 -2.83
N SER A 246 -11.60 4.56 -3.68
CA SER A 246 -12.89 4.06 -4.16
C SER A 246 -12.97 4.27 -5.67
N PRO A 247 -12.21 3.49 -6.46
CA PRO A 247 -12.10 3.72 -7.91
C PRO A 247 -13.42 3.54 -8.66
N GLY A 248 -14.39 2.82 -8.10
CA GLY A 248 -15.72 2.67 -8.70
C GLY A 248 -16.66 3.84 -8.42
N SER A 249 -16.32 4.75 -7.50
CA SER A 249 -17.15 5.91 -7.17
C SER A 249 -17.37 6.80 -8.40
N GLY A 250 -18.55 7.39 -8.51
CA GLY A 250 -18.96 8.16 -9.69
C GLY A 250 -19.60 9.49 -9.33
N LEU A 251 -19.40 10.48 -10.20
CA LEU A 251 -20.10 11.75 -10.16
C LEU A 251 -21.20 11.80 -11.23
N PRO A 252 -22.24 12.66 -11.07
CA PRO A 252 -23.22 12.87 -12.13
C PRO A 252 -22.55 13.26 -13.46
N GLY A 253 -22.73 12.43 -14.49
CA GLY A 253 -22.10 12.62 -15.80
C GLY A 253 -20.68 12.04 -15.94
N ALA A 254 -20.11 11.47 -14.88
CA ALA A 254 -18.81 10.82 -14.86
C ALA A 254 -18.85 9.54 -13.98
N PRO A 255 -19.52 8.46 -14.43
CA PRO A 255 -19.55 7.19 -13.69
C PRO A 255 -18.14 6.60 -13.56
N GLU A 256 -17.83 5.98 -12.43
CA GLU A 256 -16.52 5.39 -12.14
C GLU A 256 -15.33 6.35 -12.39
N SER A 257 -15.55 7.66 -12.22
CA SER A 257 -14.46 8.63 -12.23
C SER A 257 -13.47 8.39 -11.09
N GLY A 258 -13.94 7.74 -10.02
CA GLY A 258 -13.20 7.35 -8.84
C GLY A 258 -13.02 8.48 -7.82
N ALA A 259 -12.71 8.08 -6.59
CA ALA A 259 -12.39 8.99 -5.49
C ALA A 259 -11.29 8.42 -4.58
N ALA A 260 -10.70 9.30 -3.78
CA ALA A 260 -9.84 8.93 -2.65
C ALA A 260 -10.25 9.70 -1.40
N HIS A 261 -10.36 9.01 -0.27
CA HIS A 261 -10.85 9.56 0.98
C HIS A 261 -9.73 9.63 2.00
N VAL A 262 -9.51 10.82 2.55
CA VAL A 262 -8.53 11.08 3.60
C VAL A 262 -9.26 11.19 4.93
N MET A 263 -8.83 10.40 5.91
CA MET A 263 -9.45 10.29 7.23
C MET A 263 -8.39 10.42 8.32
N ALA A 264 -8.64 11.27 9.31
CA ALA A 264 -7.76 11.39 10.47
C ALA A 264 -7.87 10.14 11.36
N LEU A 265 -6.73 9.67 11.89
CA LEU A 265 -6.70 8.54 12.82
C LEU A 265 -7.26 8.88 14.21
N ALA A 266 -7.18 10.15 14.61
CA ALA A 266 -7.67 10.67 15.87
C ALA A 266 -8.56 11.91 15.65
N GLY A 267 -9.42 12.19 16.63
CA GLY A 267 -10.33 13.33 16.58
C GLY A 267 -11.67 13.03 15.89
N PRO A 268 -12.50 14.06 15.67
CA PRO A 268 -13.79 13.90 15.01
C PRO A 268 -13.62 13.30 13.60
N PRO A 269 -14.63 12.57 13.09
CA PRO A 269 -14.57 11.89 11.80
C PRO A 269 -14.68 12.89 10.65
N GLU A 270 -13.69 13.77 10.51
CA GLU A 270 -13.54 14.60 9.34
C GLU A 270 -12.97 13.74 8.21
N ARG A 271 -13.76 13.60 7.15
CA ARG A 271 -13.36 12.93 5.92
C ARG A 271 -13.28 13.96 4.82
N ARG A 272 -12.13 14.01 4.15
CA ARG A 272 -11.96 14.78 2.91
C ARG A 272 -11.96 13.83 1.74
N THR A 273 -12.91 14.00 0.83
CA THR A 273 -12.92 13.27 -0.45
C THR A 273 -12.16 14.08 -1.50
N LEU A 274 -11.28 13.40 -2.22
CA LEU A 274 -10.52 13.89 -3.36
C LEU A 274 -11.06 13.24 -4.62
N THR A 275 -11.20 14.03 -5.67
CA THR A 275 -11.57 13.60 -7.02
C THR A 275 -10.67 14.33 -8.01
N GLU A 276 -10.54 13.84 -9.23
CA GLU A 276 -9.90 14.63 -10.29
C GLU A 276 -10.62 15.98 -10.49
N ARG A 277 -9.85 17.04 -10.81
CA ARG A 277 -10.37 18.39 -11.05
C ARG A 277 -11.32 18.46 -12.26
N ASP A 278 -11.08 17.61 -13.25
CA ASP A 278 -11.90 17.42 -14.45
C ASP A 278 -12.20 15.91 -14.56
N PRO A 279 -13.16 15.40 -13.75
CA PRO A 279 -13.43 13.97 -13.66
C PRO A 279 -14.10 13.48 -14.94
N ARG A 280 -13.62 12.35 -15.47
CA ARG A 280 -14.21 11.71 -16.66
C ARG A 280 -14.76 10.34 -16.31
N PRO A 281 -15.72 9.83 -17.08
CA PRO A 281 -16.18 8.46 -16.93
C PRO A 281 -15.00 7.48 -16.97
N TYR A 282 -14.95 6.55 -16.02
CA TYR A 282 -13.96 5.46 -15.98
C TYR A 282 -12.50 5.93 -15.87
N ASP A 283 -12.23 7.06 -15.21
CA ASP A 283 -10.86 7.47 -14.88
C ASP A 283 -10.24 6.58 -13.77
N HIS A 284 -11.09 5.93 -12.96
CA HIS A 284 -10.72 5.07 -11.82
C HIS A 284 -9.73 5.74 -10.85
N PHE A 285 -9.92 7.04 -10.58
CA PHE A 285 -9.12 7.76 -9.58
C PHE A 285 -9.23 7.07 -8.21
N GLY A 286 -8.10 6.87 -7.53
CA GLY A 286 -8.05 6.09 -6.29
C GLY A 286 -7.74 4.61 -6.49
N TRP A 287 -7.47 4.17 -7.72
CA TRP A 287 -7.01 2.80 -8.00
C TRP A 287 -5.78 2.41 -7.19
N SER A 288 -4.84 3.34 -7.03
CA SER A 288 -3.65 3.18 -6.19
C SER A 288 -3.39 4.45 -5.40
N VAL A 289 -3.02 4.31 -4.13
CA VAL A 289 -2.65 5.43 -3.26
C VAL A 289 -1.29 5.18 -2.61
N SER A 290 -0.54 6.25 -2.36
CA SER A 290 0.69 6.21 -1.59
C SER A 290 0.80 7.47 -0.75
N GLY A 291 1.34 7.35 0.46
CA GLY A 291 1.54 8.48 1.36
C GLY A 291 2.97 8.57 1.87
N THR A 292 3.32 9.73 2.41
CA THR A 292 4.60 9.98 3.07
C THR A 292 4.37 10.37 4.54
N PRO A 293 5.36 10.17 5.43
CA PRO A 293 5.23 10.53 6.85
C PRO A 293 4.93 12.01 7.11
N ASP A 294 5.34 12.91 6.20
CA ASP A 294 5.05 14.35 6.26
C ASP A 294 3.66 14.73 5.69
N GLY A 295 2.83 13.74 5.34
CA GLY A 295 1.43 13.97 4.94
C GLY A 295 1.23 14.35 3.47
N ARG A 296 2.21 14.13 2.59
CA ARG A 296 1.96 14.16 1.14
C ARG A 296 1.32 12.85 0.71
N LEU A 297 0.42 12.92 -0.26
CA LEU A 297 -0.21 11.75 -0.84
C LEU A 297 -0.18 11.82 -2.37
N LEU A 298 -0.10 10.64 -2.98
CA LEU A 298 -0.18 10.38 -4.40
C LEU A 298 -1.41 9.54 -4.66
N VAL A 299 -2.23 9.90 -5.64
CA VAL A 299 -3.38 9.13 -6.08
C VAL A 299 -3.26 8.84 -7.57
N GLY A 300 -3.39 7.57 -7.94
CA GLY A 300 -3.37 7.13 -9.33
C GLY A 300 -4.78 7.09 -9.94
N ALA A 301 -4.86 7.47 -11.21
CA ALA A 301 -6.01 7.28 -12.10
C ALA A 301 -5.49 6.63 -13.39
N PRO A 302 -5.34 5.29 -13.42
CA PRO A 302 -4.64 4.59 -14.48
C PRO A 302 -5.33 4.71 -15.84
N ASP A 303 -6.66 4.79 -15.82
CA ASP A 303 -7.51 4.83 -17.01
C ASP A 303 -7.85 6.25 -17.47
N ARG A 304 -7.22 7.25 -16.84
CA ARG A 304 -7.37 8.65 -17.23
C ARG A 304 -6.78 8.91 -18.60
N GLY A 305 -7.66 9.11 -19.59
CA GLY A 305 -7.27 9.33 -20.97
C GLY A 305 -6.51 8.14 -21.55
N VAL A 306 -5.42 8.38 -22.28
CA VAL A 306 -4.63 7.30 -22.91
C VAL A 306 -3.34 6.95 -22.16
N THR A 307 -3.03 7.67 -21.08
CA THR A 307 -1.74 7.53 -20.37
C THR A 307 -1.88 7.31 -18.87
N GLY A 308 -3.08 7.43 -18.32
CA GLY A 308 -3.30 7.59 -16.89
C GLY A 308 -2.76 8.92 -16.36
N ALA A 309 -2.97 9.14 -15.06
CA ALA A 309 -2.45 10.27 -14.31
C ALA A 309 -2.10 9.91 -12.88
N VAL A 310 -1.26 10.74 -12.27
CA VAL A 310 -1.01 10.74 -10.82
C VAL A 310 -1.21 12.15 -10.29
N THR A 311 -2.06 12.28 -9.28
CA THR A 311 -2.34 13.54 -8.58
C THR A 311 -1.58 13.59 -7.27
N VAL A 312 -0.91 14.71 -7.02
CA VAL A 312 -0.21 15.00 -5.77
C VAL A 312 -1.08 15.94 -4.93
N ALA A 313 -1.33 15.55 -3.69
CA ALA A 313 -2.09 16.34 -2.74
C ALA A 313 -1.47 16.30 -1.33
N ALA A 314 -1.97 17.15 -0.44
CA ALA A 314 -1.69 17.08 0.99
C ALA A 314 -2.87 16.41 1.71
N ALA A 315 -2.57 15.52 2.66
CA ALA A 315 -3.56 14.83 3.47
C ALA A 315 -4.22 15.78 4.48
N GLY A 316 -3.43 16.65 5.10
CA GLY A 316 -3.92 17.67 6.04
C GLY A 316 -4.54 18.90 5.37
N PRO A 317 -5.17 19.79 6.16
CA PRO A 317 -5.70 21.04 5.66
C PRO A 317 -4.60 21.88 4.98
N ALA A 318 -4.95 22.52 3.87
CA ALA A 318 -4.06 23.42 3.17
C ALA A 318 -3.74 24.62 4.08
N GLY A 319 -2.56 24.62 4.69
CA GLY A 319 -2.00 25.85 5.27
C GLY A 319 -1.81 26.92 4.18
N PRO A 320 -1.69 28.21 4.55
CA PRO A 320 -1.34 29.24 3.57
C PRO A 320 -0.03 28.88 2.86
N GLY A 321 -0.09 28.64 1.55
CA GLY A 321 1.05 28.19 0.73
C GLY A 321 1.13 26.68 0.47
N ALA A 322 0.15 25.88 0.93
CA ALA A 322 0.06 24.48 0.53
C ALA A 322 -0.16 24.36 -0.98
N PRO A 323 0.47 23.37 -1.65
CA PRO A 323 0.30 23.21 -3.09
C PRO A 323 -1.18 23.01 -3.42
N SER A 324 -1.68 23.84 -4.32
CA SER A 324 -2.90 23.54 -5.07
C SER A 324 -2.73 22.16 -5.71
N GLU A 325 -3.77 21.34 -5.67
CA GLU A 325 -3.83 20.02 -6.33
C GLU A 325 -3.10 20.04 -7.68
N VAL A 326 -2.01 19.28 -7.79
CA VAL A 326 -1.22 19.18 -9.02
C VAL A 326 -1.47 17.79 -9.61
N SER A 327 -2.35 17.74 -10.61
CA SER A 327 -2.54 16.55 -11.44
C SER A 327 -1.47 16.52 -12.54
N TRP A 328 -0.66 15.46 -12.56
CA TRP A 328 0.26 15.21 -13.67
C TRP A 328 -0.40 14.27 -14.68
N GLY A 329 -0.85 14.83 -15.80
CA GLY A 329 -1.28 14.10 -17.00
C GLY A 329 -0.46 14.54 -18.21
N ALA A 330 -0.26 13.66 -19.18
CA ALA A 330 0.65 13.85 -20.33
C ALA A 330 0.19 14.92 -21.37
N GLN A 331 -0.28 16.08 -20.92
CA GLN A 331 -0.45 17.28 -21.76
C GLN A 331 0.29 18.49 -21.15
N ALA A 332 1.60 18.36 -21.00
CA ALA A 332 2.53 19.49 -21.09
C ALA A 332 4.00 19.02 -21.26
N ALA A 333 4.27 18.03 -22.11
CA ALA A 333 5.59 17.96 -22.74
C ALA A 333 5.64 18.98 -23.89
N ARG A 334 5.45 20.28 -23.57
CA ARG A 334 5.92 21.34 -24.45
C ARG A 334 7.40 21.51 -24.13
N THR A 335 8.22 21.06 -25.06
CA THR A 335 9.62 21.43 -25.20
C THR A 335 9.78 22.95 -25.06
N THR A 336 10.25 23.40 -23.90
CA THR A 336 10.99 24.65 -23.80
C THR A 336 12.35 24.34 -23.19
N THR A 337 13.33 24.31 -24.08
CA THR A 337 14.75 24.42 -23.77
C THR A 337 15.01 25.69 -22.95
N SER A 338 15.98 25.62 -22.03
CA SER A 338 16.58 26.68 -21.21
C SER A 338 15.88 27.08 -19.90
N GLY A 339 16.64 26.97 -18.80
CA GLY A 339 16.29 27.49 -17.47
C GLY A 339 16.45 26.45 -16.37
N GLY A 340 17.60 26.45 -15.69
CA GLY A 340 17.96 25.49 -14.65
C GLY A 340 17.03 25.48 -13.43
N PHE A 341 16.80 24.29 -12.88
CA PHE A 341 16.10 24.11 -11.61
C PHE A 341 17.01 24.50 -10.44
N ARG A 342 16.51 25.36 -9.55
CA ARG A 342 17.14 25.71 -8.28
C ARG A 342 16.83 24.62 -7.25
N GLU A 343 17.88 23.94 -6.81
CA GLU A 343 17.88 23.03 -5.67
C GLU A 343 17.69 23.87 -4.38
N LEU A 344 16.62 23.63 -3.63
CA LEU A 344 16.48 24.14 -2.26
C LEU A 344 17.30 23.24 -1.33
N LEU A 345 18.58 23.56 -1.18
CA LEU A 345 19.39 23.02 -0.08
C LEU A 345 18.97 23.68 1.24
N PRO A 346 19.04 22.96 2.38
CA PRO A 346 18.69 23.51 3.69
C PRO A 346 19.68 24.61 4.11
N PRO A 347 19.28 25.52 5.01
CA PRO A 347 20.11 26.66 5.39
C PRO A 347 21.38 26.18 6.08
N LYS A 348 22.54 26.56 5.53
CA LYS A 348 23.81 26.48 6.27
C LYS A 348 24.00 27.78 7.04
N GLU A 349 24.30 27.63 8.33
CA GLU A 349 24.75 28.68 9.22
C GLU A 349 25.98 29.43 8.65
N GLY A 350 26.09 30.73 8.93
CA GLY A 350 27.15 31.61 8.42
C GLY A 350 28.57 31.24 8.89
N PRO A 351 29.62 31.96 8.45
CA PRO A 351 29.74 33.40 8.68
C PRO A 351 30.38 34.27 7.56
N THR A 352 30.13 35.58 7.67
CA THR A 352 30.97 36.76 7.32
C THR A 352 31.54 36.98 5.91
N GLY A 353 31.30 38.18 5.39
CA GLY A 353 32.37 39.03 4.84
C GLY A 353 32.47 39.17 3.31
N GLU A 354 32.09 40.37 2.84
CA GLU A 354 32.66 41.19 1.75
C GLU A 354 33.11 40.63 0.37
N GLU A 355 32.67 41.43 -0.62
CA GLU A 355 33.27 41.80 -1.92
C GLU A 355 33.29 40.83 -3.12
N ALA A 356 33.03 41.48 -4.26
CA ALA A 356 32.77 40.95 -5.59
C ALA A 356 34.01 40.40 -6.29
N LEU A 357 33.82 39.61 -7.35
CA LEU A 357 34.38 39.86 -8.69
C LEU A 357 33.79 38.87 -9.73
N ASP A 358 33.36 39.45 -10.85
CA ASP A 358 32.96 38.86 -12.14
C ASP A 358 34.14 38.18 -12.83
N PHE A 359 33.90 37.13 -13.64
CA PHE A 359 34.49 36.97 -14.98
C PHE A 359 33.74 35.88 -15.78
N GLY A 360 33.04 36.30 -16.83
CA GLY A 360 33.43 36.01 -18.23
C GLY A 360 33.45 34.55 -18.74
N ALA A 361 32.77 34.34 -19.87
CA ALA A 361 32.51 33.07 -20.55
C ALA A 361 33.68 32.45 -21.37
N ALA A 362 33.44 31.18 -21.75
CA ALA A 362 34.00 30.34 -22.83
C ALA A 362 35.33 29.61 -22.51
N VAL A 363 35.54 28.32 -22.82
CA VAL A 363 35.26 27.56 -24.07
C VAL A 363 35.16 26.03 -23.80
N ALA A 364 34.22 25.40 -24.51
CA ALA A 364 34.08 24.00 -24.95
C ALA A 364 34.34 22.81 -23.98
N GLY A 365 33.27 22.05 -23.77
CA GLY A 365 33.22 20.74 -23.13
C GLY A 365 31.79 20.35 -22.82
#